data_AF-A0A0E3SEH1-F1
#
_entry.id   AF-A0A0E3SEH1-F1
#
_cell.length_a   1.000
_cell.length_b   1.000
_cell.length_c   1.000
_cell.angle_alpha   90.00
_cell.angle_beta   90.00
_cell.angle_gamma   90.00
#
_symmetry.space_group_name_H-M   'P 1'
#
loop_
_entity.id
_entity.type
_entity.pdbx_description
1 polymer ?
#
loop_
_entity_poly.entity_id
_entity_poly.type
_entity_poly.pdbx_seq_one_letter_code
_entity_poly.pdbx_strand_id
1 'polypeptide(L)'
;MSEKEPEECPEQETQVCGGCCCGAGETEEPEKGKNEIEDIESEEFEEQAEAEPEEDENQEKITVTTSMDLQGSHFLYTQATEKSLKTLDYDYKRCNGCGICVEICPTRALELGPLHEIATGLDAPPVMMDLDKCTFCRMCSNLCPVHAISFEAIGEIPDEKQYPKYDAYVNINEKCLPCALCEGACPQDAIEVEFTFPKKEEIAPFKEGVEGEIEIDTDKCNFCGICARFCDAVILLEREPTPDNPVPFEQILVDTDKCDYCVLCQDICPEEAIKVKGERPCEAPKIGGKVKVDDLKCTQCARCQAVCPYEAVDLQKPMEGKLSLIELNLKECDPQGCRGCFNVCPSELWYVPTDPEDPRKIAFAEDFCMYCGACVKACHLAAIKVERTDVHHTEIPDTPWASQWRDAIESLKTGVRKGVDRAVFRETETLKAQKFTGIEPPCTDEEALAAVQAKIDSLMPALKSAKVRKLWETDSPENAAAAVKKKIES
;
A
#
# COMPACT_ATOMS: atom_id res chain seq x y z
N MET A 1 -47.22 -0.69 -32.61
CA MET A 1 -46.98 -1.44 -33.86
C MET A 1 -45.48 -1.35 -34.14
N SER A 2 -44.64 -2.32 -33.84
CA SER A 2 -44.83 -3.68 -33.38
C SER A 2 -43.55 -4.08 -32.63
N GLU A 3 -43.74 -4.78 -31.53
CA GLU A 3 -42.70 -5.39 -30.71
C GLU A 3 -41.95 -6.47 -31.52
N LYS A 4 -40.64 -6.59 -31.28
CA LYS A 4 -39.85 -7.76 -31.63
C LYS A 4 -38.94 -8.11 -30.46
N GLU A 5 -39.23 -9.27 -29.89
CA GLU A 5 -38.55 -9.93 -28.77
C GLU A 5 -37.13 -10.38 -29.14
N PRO A 6 -36.22 -10.53 -28.16
CA PRO A 6 -34.91 -11.15 -28.37
C PRO A 6 -34.98 -12.68 -28.20
N GLU A 7 -34.24 -13.41 -29.06
CA GLU A 7 -34.09 -14.87 -29.07
C GLU A 7 -33.36 -15.39 -27.82
N GLU A 8 -33.90 -16.47 -27.23
CA GLU A 8 -33.39 -17.20 -26.07
C GLU A 8 -32.19 -18.11 -26.41
N CYS A 9 -31.19 -18.14 -25.53
CA CYS A 9 -30.11 -19.14 -25.51
C CYS A 9 -30.60 -20.46 -24.88
N PRO A 10 -30.25 -21.65 -25.41
CA PRO A 10 -30.70 -22.92 -24.86
C PRO A 10 -29.89 -23.34 -23.62
N GLU A 11 -30.61 -23.89 -22.64
CA GLU A 11 -30.12 -24.46 -21.38
C GLU A 11 -29.21 -25.69 -21.62
N GLN A 12 -28.07 -25.75 -20.92
CA GLN A 12 -27.20 -26.93 -20.92
C GLN A 12 -27.68 -27.96 -19.87
N GLU A 13 -28.08 -29.12 -20.37
CA GLU A 13 -28.48 -30.30 -19.60
C GLU A 13 -27.30 -30.91 -18.83
N THR A 14 -27.58 -31.27 -17.57
CA THR A 14 -26.73 -32.04 -16.67
C THR A 14 -26.70 -33.51 -17.11
N GLN A 15 -25.53 -34.01 -17.48
CA GLN A 15 -25.34 -35.41 -17.88
C GLN A 15 -24.96 -36.27 -16.67
N VAL A 16 -25.92 -37.05 -16.17
CA VAL A 16 -25.73 -38.13 -15.19
C VAL A 16 -25.65 -39.46 -15.93
N CYS A 17 -24.62 -40.27 -15.65
CA CYS A 17 -24.56 -41.71 -15.95
C CYS A 17 -23.55 -42.32 -14.96
N GLY A 18 -23.77 -43.41 -14.23
CA GLY A 18 -24.80 -44.45 -14.25
C GLY A 18 -24.11 -45.82 -14.10
N GLY A 19 -24.37 -46.53 -13.00
CA GLY A 19 -23.95 -47.92 -12.72
C GLY A 19 -23.05 -48.00 -11.46
N CYS A 20 -23.31 -48.80 -10.42
CA CYS A 20 -24.00 -50.10 -10.38
C CYS A 20 -24.59 -50.39 -8.98
N CYS A 21 -25.40 -51.44 -8.91
CA CYS A 21 -26.46 -51.73 -7.95
C CYS A 21 -26.04 -52.21 -6.55
N CYS A 22 -27.03 -52.05 -5.67
CA CYS A 22 -27.25 -52.44 -4.29
C CYS A 22 -26.94 -53.91 -3.90
N GLY A 23 -26.63 -54.11 -2.61
CA GLY A 23 -26.80 -55.38 -1.90
C GLY A 23 -26.39 -55.26 -0.43
N ALA A 24 -27.36 -55.28 0.48
CA ALA A 24 -27.17 -55.25 1.94
C ALA A 24 -26.87 -56.64 2.52
N GLY A 25 -26.18 -56.70 3.66
CA GLY A 25 -26.30 -57.81 4.62
C GLY A 25 -25.01 -58.33 5.26
N GLU A 26 -24.94 -58.12 6.58
CA GLU A 26 -24.41 -59.02 7.61
C GLU A 26 -22.90 -59.03 7.97
N THR A 27 -22.75 -59.13 9.29
CA THR A 27 -21.60 -59.12 10.20
C THR A 27 -20.67 -60.32 10.04
N GLU A 28 -19.36 -60.14 10.22
CA GLU A 28 -18.46 -61.06 10.94
C GLU A 28 -17.03 -60.47 11.06
N GLU A 29 -16.43 -60.58 12.26
CA GLU A 29 -15.02 -60.28 12.55
C GLU A 29 -14.07 -61.25 11.82
N PRO A 30 -12.77 -60.89 11.67
CA PRO A 30 -11.75 -61.93 11.74
C PRO A 30 -10.53 -61.58 12.59
N GLU A 31 -10.35 -62.44 13.60
CA GLU A 31 -9.15 -63.16 14.04
C GLU A 31 -7.72 -62.63 13.85
N LYS A 32 -7.01 -62.69 14.98
CA LYS A 32 -5.55 -62.62 15.15
C LYS A 32 -4.83 -63.87 14.60
N GLY A 33 -3.64 -63.66 14.06
CA GLY A 33 -2.50 -64.58 14.15
C GLY A 33 -1.57 -64.52 12.93
N LYS A 34 -0.26 -64.69 13.01
CA LYS A 34 0.73 -64.70 14.11
C LYS A 34 2.11 -64.84 13.44
N ASN A 35 3.17 -64.64 14.23
CA ASN A 35 4.57 -65.06 14.05
C ASN A 35 5.52 -64.05 13.38
N GLU A 36 6.76 -63.84 13.82
CA GLU A 36 7.57 -64.18 15.03
C GLU A 36 9.01 -63.88 14.56
N ILE A 37 9.83 -63.11 15.28
CA ILE A 37 11.30 -63.31 15.37
C ILE A 37 11.77 -62.85 16.77
N GLU A 38 12.10 -63.84 17.60
CA GLU A 38 12.97 -63.88 18.80
C GLU A 38 14.45 -63.62 18.39
N ASP A 39 15.45 -63.17 19.16
CA ASP A 39 15.71 -63.03 20.61
C ASP A 39 17.02 -62.21 20.82
N ILE A 40 17.11 -61.41 21.90
CA ILE A 40 18.12 -61.38 23.01
C ILE A 40 19.64 -61.29 22.62
N GLU A 41 20.55 -60.44 23.13
CA GLU A 41 20.91 -60.01 24.51
C GLU A 41 22.00 -58.90 24.42
N SER A 42 22.05 -57.93 25.37
CA SER A 42 23.34 -57.37 25.85
C SER A 42 23.16 -56.56 27.14
N GLU A 43 23.52 -57.21 28.24
CA GLU A 43 24.22 -56.75 29.47
C GLU A 43 24.10 -55.29 29.95
N GLU A 44 23.68 -55.17 31.21
CA GLU A 44 23.75 -53.96 32.05
C GLU A 44 25.20 -53.53 32.31
N PHE A 45 25.47 -52.22 32.20
CA PHE A 45 26.57 -51.58 32.92
C PHE A 45 26.09 -50.22 33.45
N GLU A 46 26.15 -50.08 34.78
CA GLU A 46 25.75 -48.89 35.53
C GLU A 46 26.58 -47.67 35.11
N GLU A 47 25.92 -46.58 34.71
CA GLU A 47 26.54 -45.26 34.62
C GLU A 47 25.76 -44.27 35.50
N GLN A 48 26.51 -43.59 36.35
CA GLN A 48 26.03 -42.84 37.50
C GLN A 48 25.22 -41.62 37.08
N ALA A 49 24.08 -41.43 37.74
CA ALA A 49 23.29 -40.20 37.63
C ALA A 49 24.10 -39.02 38.18
N GLU A 50 24.56 -38.15 37.28
CA GLU A 50 24.92 -36.78 37.61
C GLU A 50 23.80 -35.85 37.12
N ALA A 51 23.40 -34.95 38.02
CA ALA A 51 22.20 -34.12 37.93
C ALA A 51 22.13 -33.28 36.64
N GLU A 52 21.00 -33.38 35.95
CA GLU A 52 20.56 -32.38 34.99
C GLU A 52 20.43 -31.02 35.70
N PRO A 53 20.82 -29.90 35.09
CA PRO A 53 20.45 -28.59 35.62
C PRO A 53 18.93 -28.49 35.54
N GLU A 54 18.29 -28.16 36.67
CA GLU A 54 16.87 -27.83 36.72
C GLU A 54 16.58 -26.70 35.73
N GLU A 55 16.06 -27.06 34.55
CA GLU A 55 15.37 -26.11 33.69
C GLU A 55 14.08 -25.73 34.41
N ASP A 56 13.90 -24.43 34.60
CA ASP A 56 12.74 -23.81 35.23
C ASP A 56 11.46 -24.18 34.43
N GLU A 57 10.81 -25.28 34.82
CA GLU A 57 9.57 -25.82 34.23
C GLU A 57 8.34 -24.95 34.55
N ASN A 58 8.38 -23.67 34.19
CA ASN A 58 7.19 -22.82 34.27
C ASN A 58 7.06 -21.88 33.07
N GLN A 59 7.22 -22.42 31.86
CA GLN A 59 6.69 -21.74 30.67
C GLN A 59 5.19 -22.04 30.56
N GLU A 60 4.36 -21.14 31.08
CA GLU A 60 2.93 -21.11 30.78
C GLU A 60 2.73 -21.21 29.26
N LYS A 61 2.13 -22.30 28.78
CA LYS A 61 1.85 -22.49 27.36
C LYS A 61 0.73 -21.52 26.95
N ILE A 62 1.11 -20.35 26.43
CA ILE A 62 0.17 -19.33 25.94
C ILE A 62 -0.55 -19.87 24.70
N THR A 63 -1.88 -19.89 24.71
CA THR A 63 -2.68 -20.27 23.55
C THR A 63 -2.98 -19.03 22.72
N VAL A 64 -2.48 -19.00 21.48
CA VAL A 64 -2.77 -17.90 20.54
C VAL A 64 -3.83 -18.38 19.55
N THR A 65 -4.93 -17.63 19.45
CA THR A 65 -5.97 -17.86 18.43
C THR A 65 -6.07 -16.64 17.54
N THR A 66 -6.28 -16.87 16.24
CA THR A 66 -6.44 -15.81 15.25
C THR A 66 -7.73 -16.03 14.46
N SER A 67 -8.40 -14.94 14.10
CA SER A 67 -9.63 -14.96 13.30
C SER A 67 -9.70 -13.76 12.37
N MET A 68 -10.49 -13.90 11.30
CA MET A 68 -10.81 -12.83 10.37
C MET A 68 -12.34 -12.73 10.21
N ASP A 69 -12.87 -11.51 10.26
CA ASP A 69 -14.26 -11.20 9.93
C ASP A 69 -14.31 -10.08 8.87
N LEU A 70 -15.39 -10.01 8.09
CA LEU A 70 -15.59 -9.00 7.06
C LEU A 70 -16.89 -8.23 7.32
N GLN A 71 -16.78 -6.94 7.59
CA GLN A 71 -17.89 -6.04 7.90
C GLN A 71 -17.94 -4.90 6.89
N GLY A 72 -18.70 -5.09 5.81
CA GLY A 72 -18.75 -4.10 4.72
C GLY A 72 -17.40 -3.98 4.02
N SER A 73 -16.73 -2.82 4.15
CA SER A 73 -15.37 -2.62 3.63
C SER A 73 -14.24 -2.95 4.61
N HIS A 74 -14.59 -3.37 5.84
CA HIS A 74 -13.64 -3.57 6.92
C HIS A 74 -13.30 -5.04 7.10
N PHE A 75 -12.03 -5.39 6.92
CA PHE A 75 -11.48 -6.68 7.33
C PHE A 75 -10.97 -6.57 8.76
N LEU A 76 -11.64 -7.26 9.69
CA LEU A 76 -11.28 -7.30 11.10
C LEU A 76 -10.44 -8.55 11.37
N TYR A 77 -9.14 -8.35 11.58
CA TYR A 77 -8.23 -9.42 11.98
C TYR A 77 -8.03 -9.36 13.48
N THR A 78 -8.27 -10.47 14.17
CA THR A 78 -8.18 -10.53 15.62
C THR A 78 -7.17 -11.57 16.05
N GLN A 79 -6.32 -11.23 17.02
CA GLN A 79 -5.48 -12.15 17.77
C GLN A 79 -5.90 -12.12 19.23
N ALA A 80 -6.29 -13.27 19.76
CA ALA A 80 -6.68 -13.44 21.14
C ALA A 80 -5.74 -14.40 21.87
N THR A 81 -5.41 -14.01 23.09
CA THR A 81 -4.66 -14.78 24.09
C THR A 81 -5.38 -14.67 25.43
N GLU A 82 -4.96 -15.41 26.44
CA GLU A 82 -5.53 -15.33 27.79
C GLU A 82 -5.33 -13.95 28.43
N LYS A 83 -4.30 -13.19 27.99
CA LYS A 83 -3.88 -11.91 28.59
C LYS A 83 -4.23 -10.69 27.74
N SER A 84 -4.46 -10.85 26.45
CA SER A 84 -4.71 -9.73 25.53
C SER A 84 -5.56 -10.10 24.32
N LEU A 85 -6.31 -9.12 23.83
CA LEU A 85 -7.06 -9.14 22.57
C LEU A 85 -6.56 -8.00 21.69
N LYS A 86 -6.12 -8.30 20.48
CA LYS A 86 -5.64 -7.32 19.50
C LYS A 86 -6.49 -7.41 18.25
N THR A 87 -6.96 -6.28 17.75
CA THR A 87 -7.77 -6.18 16.54
C THR A 87 -7.11 -5.20 15.57
N LEU A 88 -6.81 -5.67 14.37
CA LEU A 88 -6.44 -4.86 13.22
C LEU A 88 -7.69 -4.69 12.37
N ASP A 89 -8.14 -3.46 12.19
CA ASP A 89 -9.27 -3.14 11.31
C ASP A 89 -8.72 -2.48 10.03
N TYR A 90 -8.92 -3.16 8.90
CA TYR A 90 -8.49 -2.73 7.58
C TYR A 90 -9.67 -2.33 6.71
N ASP A 91 -9.83 -1.02 6.46
CA ASP A 91 -10.78 -0.50 5.47
C ASP A 91 -10.14 -0.48 4.08
N TYR A 92 -10.52 -1.43 3.24
CA TYR A 92 -9.93 -1.54 1.90
C TYR A 92 -10.38 -0.43 0.95
N LYS A 93 -11.52 0.21 1.19
CA LYS A 93 -12.01 1.33 0.35
C LYS A 93 -11.24 2.61 0.59
N ARG A 94 -10.75 2.78 1.81
CA ARG A 94 -9.84 3.86 2.18
C ARG A 94 -8.39 3.61 1.74
N CYS A 95 -8.04 2.35 1.48
CA CYS A 95 -6.71 1.98 1.04
C CYS A 95 -6.44 2.48 -0.39
N ASN A 96 -5.37 3.26 -0.55
CA ASN A 96 -4.95 3.74 -1.88
C ASN A 96 -3.95 2.81 -2.60
N GLY A 97 -3.65 1.63 -2.04
CA GLY A 97 -2.74 0.68 -2.67
C GLY A 97 -1.26 1.12 -2.74
N CYS A 98 -0.81 2.03 -1.86
CA CYS A 98 0.59 2.50 -1.87
C CYS A 98 1.62 1.40 -1.59
N GLY A 99 1.24 0.33 -0.89
CA GLY A 99 2.10 -0.82 -0.61
C GLY A 99 3.14 -0.61 0.48
N ILE A 100 3.12 0.52 1.19
CA ILE A 100 4.03 0.78 2.33
C ILE A 100 3.94 -0.35 3.37
N CYS A 101 2.73 -0.78 3.71
CA CYS A 101 2.50 -1.86 4.68
C CYS A 101 3.13 -3.21 4.23
N VAL A 102 3.16 -3.49 2.92
CA VAL A 102 3.82 -4.66 2.34
C VAL A 102 5.33 -4.54 2.44
N GLU A 103 5.88 -3.36 2.09
CA GLU A 103 7.32 -3.07 2.14
C GLU A 103 7.86 -3.17 3.57
N ILE A 104 7.07 -2.73 4.56
CA ILE A 104 7.47 -2.70 5.97
C ILE A 104 7.06 -3.95 6.77
N CYS A 105 6.48 -4.98 6.17
CA CYS A 105 6.07 -6.14 6.95
C CYS A 105 7.28 -7.06 7.25
N PRO A 106 7.71 -7.22 8.52
CA PRO A 106 8.89 -8.03 8.85
C PRO A 106 8.68 -9.52 8.53
N THR A 107 7.45 -10.02 8.62
CA THR A 107 7.11 -11.43 8.34
C THR A 107 6.59 -11.67 6.93
N ARG A 108 6.46 -10.61 6.11
CA ARG A 108 5.86 -10.66 4.76
C ARG A 108 4.47 -11.31 4.78
N ALA A 109 3.66 -10.89 5.75
CA ALA A 109 2.26 -11.30 5.88
C ALA A 109 1.32 -10.55 4.92
N LEU A 110 1.79 -9.50 4.24
CA LEU A 110 0.97 -8.66 3.37
C LEU A 110 1.43 -8.77 1.93
N GLU A 111 0.48 -8.80 1.00
CA GLU A 111 0.71 -8.86 -0.44
C GLU A 111 -0.19 -7.85 -1.16
N LEU A 112 0.26 -7.34 -2.32
CA LEU A 112 -0.53 -6.41 -3.12
C LEU A 112 -1.59 -7.16 -3.92
N GLY A 113 -2.78 -6.57 -4.03
CA GLY A 113 -3.84 -7.01 -4.93
C GLY A 113 -3.59 -6.59 -6.39
N PRO A 114 -4.60 -6.76 -7.27
CA PRO A 114 -4.55 -6.34 -8.67
C PRO A 114 -4.68 -4.81 -8.81
N LEU A 115 -3.59 -4.09 -8.48
CA LEU A 115 -3.62 -2.62 -8.34
C LEU A 115 -3.92 -1.87 -9.63
N HIS A 116 -3.57 -2.42 -10.79
CA HIS A 116 -3.88 -1.79 -12.08
C HIS A 116 -5.39 -1.78 -12.33
N GLU A 117 -6.03 -2.92 -12.13
CA GLU A 117 -7.47 -3.09 -12.30
C GLU A 117 -8.23 -2.28 -11.24
N ILE A 118 -7.78 -2.30 -9.99
CA ILE A 118 -8.38 -1.52 -8.90
C ILE A 118 -8.31 -0.03 -9.21
N ALA A 119 -7.16 0.47 -9.65
CA ALA A 119 -7.00 1.88 -10.01
C ALA A 119 -7.92 2.30 -11.18
N THR A 120 -8.38 1.36 -12.00
CA THR A 120 -9.31 1.59 -13.12
C THR A 120 -10.77 1.26 -12.80
N GLY A 121 -11.09 0.89 -11.55
CA GLY A 121 -12.47 0.73 -11.07
C GLY A 121 -12.88 -0.67 -10.63
N LEU A 122 -11.95 -1.64 -10.54
CA LEU A 122 -12.24 -2.93 -9.90
C LEU A 122 -12.41 -2.76 -8.38
N ASP A 123 -13.56 -3.16 -7.85
CA ASP A 123 -13.83 -3.18 -6.41
C ASP A 123 -13.19 -4.43 -5.77
N ALA A 124 -11.93 -4.31 -5.36
CA ALA A 124 -11.16 -5.36 -4.72
C ALA A 124 -10.16 -4.78 -3.71
N PRO A 125 -9.77 -5.53 -2.66
CA PRO A 125 -8.82 -5.03 -1.67
C PRO A 125 -7.42 -4.80 -2.27
N PRO A 126 -6.85 -3.60 -2.15
CA PRO A 126 -5.50 -3.32 -2.65
C PRO A 126 -4.39 -4.10 -1.96
N VAL A 127 -4.65 -4.58 -0.73
CA VAL A 127 -3.70 -5.36 0.06
C VAL A 127 -4.43 -6.54 0.69
N MET A 128 -3.81 -7.71 0.65
CA MET A 128 -4.29 -8.94 1.29
C MET A 128 -3.37 -9.33 2.45
N MET A 129 -3.93 -9.86 3.54
CA MET A 129 -3.18 -10.29 4.72
C MET A 129 -3.27 -11.80 4.92
N ASP A 130 -2.10 -12.43 5.05
CA ASP A 130 -1.91 -13.79 5.52
C ASP A 130 -1.85 -13.79 7.05
N LEU A 131 -2.95 -14.22 7.67
CA LEU A 131 -3.11 -14.19 9.12
C LEU A 131 -2.17 -15.16 9.85
N ASP A 132 -1.73 -16.24 9.19
CA ASP A 132 -0.81 -17.22 9.78
C ASP A 132 0.61 -16.65 9.90
N LYS A 133 0.96 -15.68 9.06
CA LYS A 133 2.24 -14.95 9.12
C LYS A 133 2.18 -13.68 9.96
N CYS A 134 1.00 -13.15 10.22
CA CYS A 134 0.84 -11.87 10.90
C CYS A 134 1.17 -11.97 12.39
N THR A 135 2.05 -11.11 12.88
CA THR A 135 2.47 -11.07 14.29
C THR A 135 1.80 -9.97 15.09
N PHE A 136 0.87 -9.22 14.49
CA PHE A 136 0.20 -8.08 15.12
C PHE A 136 1.20 -7.05 15.70
N CYS A 137 2.31 -6.82 14.99
CA CYS A 137 3.41 -5.92 15.40
C CYS A 137 3.11 -4.42 15.22
N ARG A 138 1.96 -4.07 14.63
CA ARG A 138 1.46 -2.69 14.47
C ARG A 138 2.23 -1.77 13.51
N MET A 139 3.29 -2.25 12.85
CA MET A 139 4.02 -1.45 11.84
C MET A 139 3.12 -0.96 10.70
N CYS A 140 2.24 -1.83 10.19
CA CYS A 140 1.35 -1.50 9.08
C CYS A 140 0.28 -0.46 9.42
N SER A 141 -0.24 -0.44 10.66
CA SER A 141 -1.23 0.56 11.07
C SER A 141 -0.57 1.91 11.34
N ASN A 142 0.58 1.93 12.03
CA ASN A 142 1.22 3.17 12.45
C ASN A 142 1.97 3.90 11.32
N LEU A 143 2.36 3.18 10.26
CA LEU A 143 2.98 3.73 9.07
C LEU A 143 2.03 3.67 7.85
N CYS A 144 0.71 3.64 8.07
CA CYS A 144 -0.26 3.81 7.01
C CYS A 144 -0.53 5.30 6.77
N PRO A 145 -0.08 5.89 5.63
CA PRO A 145 -0.26 7.32 5.37
C PRO A 145 -1.71 7.76 5.16
N VAL A 146 -2.59 6.82 4.84
CA VAL A 146 -4.01 7.09 4.57
C VAL A 146 -4.93 6.56 5.66
N HIS A 147 -4.37 6.09 6.79
CA HIS A 147 -5.15 5.56 7.92
C HIS A 147 -6.17 4.47 7.54
N ALA A 148 -5.84 3.65 6.54
CA ALA A 148 -6.69 2.53 6.10
C ALA A 148 -6.60 1.31 7.04
N ILE A 149 -5.58 1.24 7.90
CA ILE A 149 -5.41 0.17 8.88
C ILE A 149 -5.35 0.80 10.26
N SER A 150 -6.32 0.51 11.12
CA SER A 150 -6.32 0.88 12.53
C SER A 150 -5.98 -0.33 13.41
N PHE A 151 -5.55 -0.06 14.65
CA PHE A 151 -5.17 -1.10 15.61
C PHE A 151 -5.76 -0.77 16.97
N GLU A 152 -6.55 -1.68 17.49
CA GLU A 152 -7.11 -1.62 18.84
C GLU A 152 -6.59 -2.82 19.64
N ALA A 153 -6.32 -2.62 20.93
CA ALA A 153 -5.92 -3.72 21.79
C ALA A 153 -6.40 -3.52 23.22
N ILE A 154 -6.80 -4.62 23.86
CA ILE A 154 -7.34 -4.68 25.23
C ILE A 154 -6.57 -5.75 26.03
N GLY A 155 -6.22 -5.44 27.28
CA GLY A 155 -5.50 -6.35 28.19
C GLY A 155 -4.04 -5.94 28.42
N GLU A 156 -3.15 -6.91 28.60
CA GLU A 156 -1.71 -6.68 28.80
C GLU A 156 -1.01 -6.36 27.47
N ILE A 157 -0.92 -5.07 27.12
CA ILE A 157 -0.28 -4.58 25.90
C ILE A 157 0.77 -3.51 26.27
N PRO A 158 1.89 -3.43 25.53
CA PRO A 158 2.82 -2.32 25.63
C PRO A 158 2.16 -0.93 25.56
N ASP A 159 2.73 0.03 26.27
CA ASP A 159 2.30 1.43 26.20
C ASP A 159 2.36 1.95 24.74
N GLU A 160 1.42 2.83 24.39
CA GLU A 160 1.32 3.44 23.05
C GLU A 160 2.65 4.04 22.57
N LYS A 161 3.43 4.63 23.47
CA LYS A 161 4.74 5.24 23.17
C LYS A 161 5.79 4.22 22.73
N GLN A 162 5.55 2.93 22.97
CA GLN A 162 6.43 1.86 22.50
C GLN A 162 6.29 1.56 21.00
N TYR A 163 5.26 2.12 20.35
CA TYR A 163 5.01 1.93 18.92
C TYR A 163 5.30 3.21 18.15
N PRO A 164 6.44 3.28 17.44
CA PRO A 164 6.72 4.39 16.53
C PRO A 164 5.58 4.62 15.54
N LYS A 165 5.33 5.88 15.22
CA LYS A 165 4.35 6.31 14.22
C LYS A 165 4.90 7.50 13.45
N TYR A 166 4.24 7.88 12.37
CA TYR A 166 4.57 9.12 11.69
C TYR A 166 4.50 10.30 12.66
N ASP A 167 5.52 11.14 12.64
CA ASP A 167 5.50 12.47 13.25
C ASP A 167 5.00 13.43 12.18
N ALA A 168 3.69 13.41 11.94
CA ALA A 168 3.03 14.22 10.93
C ALA A 168 1.83 14.90 11.56
N TYR A 169 1.61 16.17 11.25
CA TYR A 169 0.55 16.96 11.87
C TYR A 169 0.08 18.09 10.95
N VAL A 170 -1.14 18.56 11.23
CA VAL A 170 -1.70 19.80 10.71
C VAL A 170 -2.30 20.54 11.89
N ASN A 171 -1.65 21.62 12.33
CA ASN A 171 -2.10 22.44 13.44
C ASN A 171 -2.50 23.83 12.95
N ILE A 172 -3.58 24.35 13.50
CA ILE A 172 -4.07 25.70 13.21
C ILE A 172 -3.59 26.62 14.32
N ASN A 173 -2.76 27.62 13.97
CA ASN A 173 -2.18 28.56 14.91
C ASN A 173 -3.05 29.80 15.14
N GLU A 174 -2.60 30.68 16.03
CA GLU A 174 -3.36 31.87 16.47
C GLU A 174 -3.57 32.92 15.37
N LYS A 175 -2.84 32.85 14.25
CA LYS A 175 -3.05 33.76 13.10
C LYS A 175 -4.34 33.47 12.35
N CYS A 176 -4.99 32.34 12.61
CA CYS A 176 -6.21 31.93 11.93
C CYS A 176 -7.33 32.94 12.14
N LEU A 177 -7.75 33.60 11.06
CA LEU A 177 -9.07 34.20 10.96
C LEU A 177 -10.01 33.17 10.31
N PRO A 178 -10.99 32.60 11.06
CA PRO A 178 -11.83 31.51 10.57
C PRO A 178 -12.53 31.87 9.26
N CYS A 179 -12.25 31.09 8.22
CA CYS A 179 -12.75 31.25 6.85
C CYS A 179 -13.08 29.87 6.25
N ALA A 180 -13.78 29.83 5.12
CA ALA A 180 -14.25 28.59 4.51
C ALA A 180 -13.25 27.94 3.52
N LEU A 181 -12.06 28.52 3.33
CA LEU A 181 -11.13 28.11 2.27
C LEU A 181 -10.53 26.72 2.50
N CYS A 182 -10.00 26.46 3.71
CA CYS A 182 -9.34 25.17 3.99
C CYS A 182 -10.32 23.99 4.06
N GLU A 183 -11.54 24.23 4.52
CA GLU A 183 -12.65 23.27 4.51
C GLU A 183 -12.98 22.86 3.07
N GLY A 184 -13.28 23.82 2.19
CA GLY A 184 -13.62 23.52 0.80
C GLY A 184 -12.46 23.00 -0.06
N ALA A 185 -11.21 23.29 0.31
CA ALA A 185 -10.03 22.83 -0.43
C ALA A 185 -9.54 21.43 -0.04
N CYS A 186 -10.09 20.83 1.03
CA CYS A 186 -9.59 19.57 1.56
C CYS A 186 -10.12 18.37 0.75
N PRO A 187 -9.26 17.59 0.06
CA PRO A 187 -9.71 16.47 -0.77
C PRO A 187 -10.13 15.24 0.06
N GLN A 188 -10.02 15.32 1.39
CA GLN A 188 -10.32 14.21 2.31
C GLN A 188 -11.44 14.57 3.30
N ASP A 189 -12.07 15.74 3.14
CA ASP A 189 -13.11 16.25 4.06
C ASP A 189 -12.68 16.13 5.54
N ALA A 190 -11.40 16.45 5.79
CA ALA A 190 -10.76 16.30 7.09
C ALA A 190 -10.81 17.58 7.93
N ILE A 191 -11.33 18.68 7.39
CA ILE A 191 -11.32 20.00 8.04
C ILE A 191 -12.75 20.48 8.20
N GLU A 192 -13.12 20.86 9.42
CA GLU A 192 -14.41 21.46 9.76
C GLU A 192 -14.19 22.87 10.32
N VAL A 193 -14.92 23.85 9.80
CA VAL A 193 -14.84 25.25 10.27
C VAL A 193 -16.13 25.63 10.99
N GLU A 194 -16.03 25.80 12.31
CA GLU A 194 -17.13 26.27 13.14
C GLU A 194 -17.07 27.79 13.27
N PHE A 195 -18.14 28.49 12.88
CA PHE A 195 -18.28 29.93 13.08
C PHE A 195 -19.04 30.21 14.38
N THR A 196 -18.54 31.15 15.19
CA THR A 196 -19.17 31.52 16.48
C THR A 196 -19.88 32.86 16.46
N PHE A 197 -19.86 33.58 15.33
CA PHE A 197 -20.60 34.83 15.17
C PHE A 197 -22.06 34.55 14.78
N PRO A 198 -23.02 35.41 15.21
CA PRO A 198 -24.43 35.25 14.85
C PRO A 198 -24.66 35.55 13.37
N LYS A 199 -25.74 34.99 12.81
CA LYS A 199 -26.21 35.39 11.47
C LYS A 199 -26.74 36.82 11.47
N LYS A 200 -26.76 37.43 10.29
CA LYS A 200 -27.30 38.78 10.07
C LYS A 200 -28.72 38.92 10.64
N GLU A 201 -29.60 37.97 10.36
CA GLU A 201 -31.03 38.04 10.70
C GLU A 201 -31.26 38.08 12.22
N GLU A 202 -30.33 37.55 13.01
CA GLU A 202 -30.38 37.56 14.48
C GLU A 202 -30.08 38.93 15.08
N ILE A 203 -29.29 39.76 14.38
CA ILE A 203 -28.83 41.07 14.86
C ILE A 203 -29.46 42.25 14.12
N ALA A 204 -29.89 42.03 12.88
CA ALA A 204 -30.48 43.02 11.99
C ALA A 204 -31.52 42.33 11.09
N PRO A 205 -32.80 42.33 11.50
CA PRO A 205 -33.88 41.79 10.68
C PRO A 205 -33.99 42.48 9.33
N PHE A 206 -34.35 41.69 8.31
CA PHE A 206 -34.51 42.17 6.94
C PHE A 206 -35.53 43.31 6.82
N LYS A 207 -35.18 44.34 6.05
CA LYS A 207 -36.08 45.46 5.73
C LYS A 207 -36.44 45.45 4.24
N GLU A 208 -37.72 45.29 3.95
CA GLU A 208 -38.25 45.36 2.59
C GLU A 208 -38.27 46.80 2.04
N GLY A 209 -38.05 46.94 0.73
CA GLY A 209 -38.22 48.22 0.01
C GLY A 209 -37.11 49.24 0.22
N VAL A 210 -35.94 48.82 0.70
CA VAL A 210 -34.77 49.68 0.86
C VAL A 210 -34.02 49.77 -0.48
N GLU A 211 -33.76 51.00 -0.94
CA GLU A 211 -32.91 51.24 -2.10
C GLU A 211 -31.45 51.41 -1.67
N GLY A 212 -30.53 50.78 -2.40
CA GLY A 212 -29.10 50.87 -2.16
C GLY A 212 -28.30 50.30 -3.31
N GLU A 213 -26.97 50.38 -3.18
CA GLU A 213 -26.02 49.84 -4.15
C GLU A 213 -24.95 49.04 -3.41
N ILE A 214 -24.54 47.91 -3.97
CA ILE A 214 -23.44 47.07 -3.47
C ILE A 214 -22.44 46.84 -4.58
N GLU A 215 -21.17 47.05 -4.26
CA GLU A 215 -20.03 46.83 -5.16
C GLU A 215 -19.00 45.95 -4.45
N ILE A 216 -18.48 44.94 -5.16
CA ILE A 216 -17.49 44.01 -4.62
C ILE A 216 -16.24 44.07 -5.50
N ASP A 217 -15.12 44.40 -4.89
CA ASP A 217 -13.78 44.41 -5.50
C ASP A 217 -13.23 42.98 -5.51
N THR A 218 -13.27 42.34 -6.68
CA THR A 218 -12.81 40.95 -6.86
C THR A 218 -11.30 40.81 -6.75
N ASP A 219 -10.53 41.88 -6.92
CA ASP A 219 -9.07 41.83 -6.81
C ASP A 219 -8.62 41.80 -5.34
N LYS A 220 -9.44 42.35 -4.44
CA LYS A 220 -9.21 42.29 -2.98
C LYS A 220 -9.87 41.08 -2.33
N CYS A 221 -10.97 40.59 -2.89
CA CYS A 221 -11.70 39.47 -2.31
C CYS A 221 -10.89 38.18 -2.41
N ASN A 222 -10.52 37.61 -1.26
CA ASN A 222 -9.86 36.29 -1.19
C ASN A 222 -10.85 35.11 -1.08
N PHE A 223 -12.15 35.36 -1.27
CA PHE A 223 -13.23 34.37 -1.14
C PHE A 223 -13.27 33.65 0.23
N CYS A 224 -12.93 34.33 1.32
CA CYS A 224 -12.91 33.75 2.67
C CYS A 224 -14.24 33.16 3.18
N GLY A 225 -15.40 33.41 2.56
CA GLY A 225 -16.66 32.81 3.01
C GLY A 225 -17.39 33.54 4.12
N ILE A 226 -16.74 34.48 4.83
CA ILE A 226 -17.29 35.07 6.05
C ILE A 226 -18.61 35.80 5.79
N CYS A 227 -18.67 36.62 4.73
CA CYS A 227 -19.88 37.35 4.36
C CYS A 227 -21.04 36.43 3.94
N ALA A 228 -20.76 35.32 3.23
CA ALA A 228 -21.77 34.34 2.83
C ALA A 228 -22.27 33.49 4.01
N ARG A 229 -21.40 33.18 4.97
CA ARG A 229 -21.80 32.51 6.22
C ARG A 229 -22.62 33.43 7.13
N PHE A 230 -22.35 34.74 7.07
CA PHE A 230 -23.02 35.76 7.88
C PHE A 230 -24.38 36.19 7.31
N CYS A 231 -24.51 36.38 6.00
CA CYS A 231 -25.68 36.98 5.36
C CYS A 231 -26.20 36.10 4.22
N ASP A 232 -27.45 35.64 4.31
CA ASP A 232 -28.07 34.74 3.33
C ASP A 232 -28.27 35.40 1.93
N ALA A 233 -28.09 36.72 1.81
CA ALA A 233 -28.08 37.42 0.54
C ALA A 233 -26.76 37.27 -0.23
N VAL A 234 -25.66 36.92 0.44
CA VAL A 234 -24.35 36.76 -0.18
C VAL A 234 -24.13 35.29 -0.50
N ILE A 235 -23.90 34.99 -1.76
CA ILE A 235 -23.77 33.62 -2.27
C ILE A 235 -22.33 33.47 -2.81
N LEU A 236 -21.63 32.43 -2.35
CA LEU A 236 -20.38 32.00 -2.96
C LEU A 236 -20.65 30.84 -3.90
N LEU A 237 -20.23 30.98 -5.15
CA LEU A 237 -20.26 29.89 -6.11
C LEU A 237 -19.07 28.98 -5.87
N GLU A 238 -19.37 27.76 -5.44
CA GLU A 238 -18.42 26.67 -5.27
C GLU A 238 -17.94 26.15 -6.63
N ARG A 239 -16.69 25.72 -6.67
CA ARG A 239 -16.06 25.05 -7.80
C ARG A 239 -15.17 23.91 -7.27
N GLU A 240 -14.89 22.93 -8.11
CA GLU A 240 -13.96 21.86 -7.74
C GLU A 240 -12.52 22.41 -7.67
N PRO A 241 -11.82 22.27 -6.53
CA PRO A 241 -10.41 22.61 -6.42
C PRO A 241 -9.55 21.80 -7.39
N THR A 242 -8.60 22.46 -8.02
CA THR A 242 -7.63 21.82 -8.92
C THR A 242 -6.23 21.87 -8.30
N PRO A 243 -5.26 21.09 -8.79
CA PRO A 243 -3.88 21.18 -8.32
C PRO A 243 -3.22 22.55 -8.60
N ASP A 244 -3.56 23.18 -9.71
CA ASP A 244 -3.04 24.49 -10.11
C ASP A 244 -3.79 25.66 -9.44
N ASN A 245 -5.06 25.46 -9.09
CA ASN A 245 -5.82 26.41 -8.30
C ASN A 245 -6.66 25.70 -7.22
N PRO A 246 -6.14 25.60 -5.98
CA PRO A 246 -6.80 24.89 -4.89
C PRO A 246 -7.93 25.70 -4.22
N VAL A 247 -8.22 26.92 -4.67
CA VAL A 247 -9.31 27.74 -4.11
C VAL A 247 -10.67 27.12 -4.50
N PRO A 248 -11.56 26.86 -3.52
CA PRO A 248 -12.83 26.15 -3.74
C PRO A 248 -13.99 27.04 -4.21
N PHE A 249 -13.75 28.34 -4.41
CA PHE A 249 -14.77 29.30 -4.82
C PHE A 249 -14.33 30.04 -6.07
N GLU A 250 -15.27 30.31 -6.98
CA GLU A 250 -14.99 31.02 -8.25
C GLU A 250 -15.50 32.46 -8.23
N GLN A 251 -16.67 32.68 -7.65
CA GLN A 251 -17.37 33.95 -7.72
C GLN A 251 -18.20 34.22 -6.47
N ILE A 252 -18.34 35.49 -6.15
CA ILE A 252 -19.26 36.00 -5.13
C ILE A 252 -20.41 36.73 -5.82
N LEU A 253 -21.64 36.38 -5.43
CA LEU A 253 -22.87 36.93 -5.94
C LEU A 253 -23.71 37.51 -4.79
N VAL A 254 -24.58 38.46 -5.10
CA VAL A 254 -25.51 39.04 -4.14
C VAL A 254 -26.92 38.93 -4.69
N ASP A 255 -27.79 38.26 -3.93
CA ASP A 255 -29.22 38.21 -4.18
C ASP A 255 -29.85 39.56 -3.74
N THR A 256 -30.20 40.39 -4.73
CA THR A 256 -30.76 41.72 -4.49
C THR A 256 -32.13 41.67 -3.82
N ASP A 257 -32.85 40.55 -3.93
CA ASP A 257 -34.17 40.39 -3.29
C ASP A 257 -34.05 40.11 -1.79
N LYS A 258 -32.88 39.64 -1.34
CA LYS A 258 -32.56 39.37 0.08
C LYS A 258 -31.62 40.41 0.70
N CYS A 259 -31.09 41.33 -0.11
CA CYS A 259 -30.21 42.39 0.34
C CYS A 259 -31.02 43.64 0.71
N ASP A 260 -30.91 44.09 1.95
CA ASP A 260 -31.48 45.35 2.46
C ASP A 260 -30.43 46.47 2.58
N TYR A 261 -29.24 46.27 1.99
CA TYR A 261 -28.13 47.22 1.96
C TYR A 261 -27.70 47.71 3.36
N CYS A 262 -27.82 46.87 4.40
CA CYS A 262 -27.51 47.21 5.79
C CYS A 262 -26.02 47.51 6.12
N VAL A 263 -25.11 47.45 5.14
CA VAL A 263 -23.66 47.73 5.27
C VAL A 263 -22.87 46.74 6.14
N LEU A 264 -23.51 45.83 6.88
CA LEU A 264 -22.83 44.90 7.79
C LEU A 264 -21.83 43.96 7.09
N CYS A 265 -22.09 43.55 5.84
CA CYS A 265 -21.16 42.73 5.07
C CYS A 265 -19.87 43.48 4.68
N GLN A 266 -19.93 44.81 4.53
CA GLN A 266 -18.76 45.66 4.35
C GLN A 266 -17.92 45.70 5.63
N ASP A 267 -18.56 45.83 6.79
CA ASP A 267 -17.86 45.95 8.08
C ASP A 267 -17.21 44.63 8.55
N ILE A 268 -17.79 43.49 8.21
CA ILE A 268 -17.25 42.16 8.57
C ILE A 268 -16.20 41.66 7.58
N CYS A 269 -15.99 42.34 6.45
CA CYS A 269 -15.05 41.90 5.42
C CYS A 269 -13.60 42.21 5.84
N PRO A 270 -12.74 41.20 6.09
CA PRO A 270 -11.36 41.45 6.53
C PRO A 270 -10.49 42.08 5.45
N GLU A 271 -10.83 41.85 4.17
CA GLU A 271 -10.08 42.37 3.02
C GLU A 271 -10.61 43.74 2.53
N GLU A 272 -11.63 44.29 3.19
CA GLU A 272 -12.28 45.55 2.79
C GLU A 272 -12.73 45.56 1.31
N ALA A 273 -13.16 44.40 0.80
CA ALA A 273 -13.50 44.19 -0.60
C ALA A 273 -14.93 44.65 -0.95
N ILE A 274 -15.81 44.84 0.04
CA ILE A 274 -17.22 45.13 -0.17
C ILE A 274 -17.50 46.60 0.16
N LYS A 275 -18.23 47.30 -0.73
CA LYS A 275 -18.74 48.66 -0.50
C LYS A 275 -20.25 48.67 -0.66
N VAL A 276 -20.96 49.20 0.32
CA VAL A 276 -22.42 49.28 0.32
C VAL A 276 -22.88 50.72 0.57
N LYS A 277 -23.77 51.22 -0.28
CA LYS A 277 -24.54 52.45 -0.03
C LYS A 277 -25.88 52.06 0.57
N GLY A 278 -26.02 52.26 1.89
CA GLY A 278 -27.26 52.02 2.61
C GLY A 278 -27.16 52.45 4.06
N GLU A 279 -28.11 52.02 4.90
CA GLU A 279 -28.18 52.40 6.31
C GLU A 279 -27.57 51.33 7.21
N ARG A 280 -26.70 51.74 8.14
CA ARG A 280 -26.12 50.85 9.16
C ARG A 280 -27.09 50.68 10.34
N PRO A 281 -27.67 49.48 10.55
CA PRO A 281 -28.63 49.27 11.64
C PRO A 281 -27.96 49.05 13.01
N CYS A 282 -26.78 48.41 13.02
CA CYS A 282 -26.05 48.04 14.22
C CYS A 282 -24.54 47.88 13.93
N GLU A 283 -23.76 47.54 14.95
CA GLU A 283 -22.34 47.17 14.78
C GLU A 283 -22.23 45.72 14.30
N ALA A 284 -21.34 45.46 13.35
CA ALA A 284 -21.06 44.11 12.89
C ALA A 284 -20.39 43.28 14.00
N PRO A 285 -20.70 41.97 14.10
CA PRO A 285 -20.10 41.11 15.10
C PRO A 285 -18.61 40.91 14.81
N LYS A 286 -17.85 40.61 15.86
CA LYS A 286 -16.46 40.19 15.71
C LYS A 286 -16.41 38.80 15.08
N ILE A 287 -15.54 38.63 14.11
CA ILE A 287 -15.26 37.33 13.50
C ILE A 287 -14.66 36.43 14.57
N GLY A 288 -15.25 35.25 14.74
CA GLY A 288 -14.81 34.23 15.66
C GLY A 288 -15.23 32.86 15.15
N GLY A 289 -14.47 31.85 15.55
CA GLY A 289 -14.65 30.49 15.07
C GLY A 289 -13.52 29.58 15.50
N LYS A 290 -13.66 28.29 15.20
CA LYS A 290 -12.66 27.26 15.47
C LYS A 290 -12.55 26.38 14.24
N VAL A 291 -11.31 26.02 13.91
CA VAL A 291 -11.03 25.05 12.86
C VAL A 291 -10.61 23.75 13.53
N LYS A 292 -11.25 22.65 13.16
CA LYS A 292 -10.94 21.30 13.64
C LYS A 292 -10.40 20.48 12.47
N VAL A 293 -9.36 19.70 12.73
CA VAL A 293 -8.79 18.76 11.77
C VAL A 293 -8.98 17.36 12.31
N ASP A 294 -9.55 16.48 11.50
CA ASP A 294 -9.68 15.05 11.77
C ASP A 294 -8.38 14.34 11.35
N ASP A 295 -7.56 14.01 12.34
CA ASP A 295 -6.28 13.31 12.14
C ASP A 295 -6.44 11.94 11.49
N LEU A 296 -7.60 11.29 11.66
CA LEU A 296 -7.85 10.01 11.02
C LEU A 296 -8.16 10.20 9.55
N LYS A 297 -8.71 11.32 9.09
CA LYS A 297 -8.99 11.62 7.67
C LYS A 297 -7.84 12.31 6.95
N CYS A 298 -7.11 13.17 7.66
CA CYS A 298 -6.07 14.01 7.08
C CYS A 298 -4.90 13.18 6.53
N THR A 299 -4.48 13.49 5.29
CA THR A 299 -3.31 12.88 4.63
C THR A 299 -2.13 13.84 4.51
N GLN A 300 -2.20 14.98 5.23
CA GLN A 300 -1.15 16.00 5.30
C GLN A 300 -0.68 16.49 3.92
N CYS A 301 -1.62 16.63 2.97
CA CYS A 301 -1.34 17.02 1.59
C CYS A 301 -1.04 18.52 1.40
N ALA A 302 -1.04 19.34 2.45
CA ALA A 302 -0.73 20.77 2.42
C ALA A 302 -1.64 21.68 1.55
N ARG A 303 -2.76 21.19 1.00
CA ARG A 303 -3.74 22.05 0.33
C ARG A 303 -4.29 23.15 1.24
N CYS A 304 -4.59 22.82 2.50
CA CYS A 304 -5.02 23.79 3.50
C CYS A 304 -3.98 24.89 3.76
N GLN A 305 -2.69 24.55 3.72
CA GLN A 305 -1.60 25.51 3.86
C GLN A 305 -1.51 26.42 2.63
N ALA A 306 -1.66 25.87 1.43
CA ALA A 306 -1.61 26.63 0.17
C ALA A 306 -2.77 27.62 0.00
N VAL A 307 -3.99 27.29 0.46
CA VAL A 307 -5.15 28.19 0.36
C VAL A 307 -5.26 29.18 1.52
N CYS A 308 -4.43 29.04 2.57
CA CYS A 308 -4.54 29.88 3.75
C CYS A 308 -3.98 31.29 3.49
N PRO A 309 -4.81 32.35 3.52
CA PRO A 309 -4.32 33.71 3.29
C PRO A 309 -3.59 34.30 4.50
N TYR A 310 -3.64 33.63 5.66
CA TYR A 310 -3.16 34.14 6.95
C TYR A 310 -1.96 33.37 7.51
N GLU A 311 -1.37 32.45 6.73
CA GLU A 311 -0.25 31.58 7.16
C GLU A 311 -0.53 30.87 8.51
N ALA A 312 -1.78 30.43 8.68
CA ALA A 312 -2.27 29.91 9.96
C ALA A 312 -2.12 28.39 10.10
N VAL A 313 -1.57 27.71 9.09
CA VAL A 313 -1.45 26.26 9.03
C VAL A 313 0.00 25.85 9.22
N ASP A 314 0.30 25.26 10.38
CA ASP A 314 1.57 24.61 10.67
C ASP A 314 1.46 23.13 10.30
N LEU A 315 2.30 22.66 9.39
CA LEU A 315 2.18 21.32 8.80
C LEU A 315 3.52 20.62 8.71
N GLN A 316 3.53 19.33 9.07
CA GLN A 316 4.64 18.41 8.81
C GLN A 316 4.10 17.18 8.09
N LYS A 317 4.67 16.90 6.91
CA LYS A 317 4.33 15.70 6.13
C LYS A 317 4.95 14.45 6.76
N PRO A 318 4.40 13.25 6.53
CA PRO A 318 5.00 12.01 7.03
C PRO A 318 6.33 11.67 6.36
N MET A 319 6.55 12.12 5.13
CA MET A 319 7.71 11.78 4.31
C MET A 319 8.10 12.97 3.43
N GLU A 320 9.39 13.08 3.14
CA GLU A 320 9.95 14.01 2.16
C GLU A 320 10.56 13.23 1.00
N GLY A 321 10.59 13.83 -0.19
CA GLY A 321 11.01 13.10 -1.37
C GLY A 321 10.94 13.89 -2.67
N LYS A 322 10.91 13.13 -3.76
CA LYS A 322 10.78 13.63 -5.13
C LYS A 322 9.83 12.76 -5.93
N LEU A 323 8.87 13.39 -6.60
CA LEU A 323 8.00 12.79 -7.60
C LEU A 323 8.53 13.16 -9.00
N SER A 324 8.66 12.16 -9.87
CA SER A 324 9.15 12.37 -11.23
C SER A 324 8.46 11.48 -12.24
N LEU A 325 8.51 11.89 -13.51
CA LEU A 325 7.98 11.14 -14.63
C LEU A 325 9.11 10.60 -15.50
N ILE A 326 8.90 9.41 -16.06
CA ILE A 326 9.81 8.76 -17.00
C ILE A 326 9.28 9.03 -18.41
N GLU A 327 9.83 10.06 -19.06
CA GLU A 327 9.36 10.57 -20.36
C GLU A 327 9.23 9.49 -21.46
N LEU A 328 10.13 8.50 -21.47
CA LEU A 328 10.09 7.41 -22.44
C LEU A 328 8.78 6.60 -22.36
N ASN A 329 8.24 6.40 -21.15
CA ASN A 329 7.05 5.60 -20.90
C ASN A 329 5.76 6.43 -21.06
N LEU A 330 5.86 7.77 -21.01
CA LEU A 330 4.72 8.66 -21.18
C LEU A 330 4.11 8.63 -22.59
N LYS A 331 4.85 8.16 -23.60
CA LYS A 331 4.35 8.09 -24.99
C LYS A 331 3.08 7.24 -25.11
N GLU A 332 3.01 6.15 -24.36
CA GLU A 332 1.85 5.24 -24.34
C GLU A 332 0.83 5.62 -23.26
N CYS A 333 1.08 6.68 -22.47
CA CYS A 333 0.15 7.13 -21.45
C CYS A 333 -1.14 7.65 -22.08
N ASP A 334 -2.28 7.15 -21.60
CA ASP A 334 -3.61 7.67 -21.90
C ASP A 334 -4.25 8.19 -20.60
N PRO A 335 -4.16 9.50 -20.33
CA PRO A 335 -4.74 10.10 -19.14
C PRO A 335 -6.26 10.17 -19.16
N GLN A 336 -6.91 10.00 -20.32
CA GLN A 336 -8.38 10.05 -20.42
C GLN A 336 -8.99 8.66 -20.23
N GLY A 337 -8.34 7.63 -20.77
CA GLY A 337 -8.79 6.24 -20.63
C GLY A 337 -8.39 5.58 -19.30
N CYS A 338 -7.11 5.66 -18.92
CA CYS A 338 -6.59 4.90 -17.77
C CYS A 338 -6.93 5.57 -16.43
N ARG A 339 -6.58 6.86 -16.25
CA ARG A 339 -6.77 7.64 -15.00
C ARG A 339 -6.25 7.01 -13.70
N GLY A 340 -5.51 5.89 -13.75
CA GLY A 340 -5.12 5.16 -12.55
C GLY A 340 -4.34 5.98 -11.51
N CYS A 341 -3.41 6.85 -11.94
CA CYS A 341 -2.68 7.74 -11.01
C CYS A 341 -3.56 8.82 -10.37
N PHE A 342 -4.61 9.26 -11.06
CA PHE A 342 -5.58 10.24 -10.54
C PHE A 342 -6.44 9.58 -9.47
N ASN A 343 -7.00 8.40 -9.77
CA ASN A 343 -7.94 7.69 -8.91
C ASN A 343 -7.33 7.22 -7.58
N VAL A 344 -6.04 6.86 -7.57
CA VAL A 344 -5.35 6.40 -6.35
C VAL A 344 -4.69 7.52 -5.55
N CYS A 345 -4.75 8.78 -6.01
CA CYS A 345 -4.06 9.87 -5.35
C CYS A 345 -4.95 10.53 -4.29
N PRO A 346 -4.66 10.36 -2.99
CA PRO A 346 -5.49 10.94 -1.92
C PRO A 346 -5.36 12.47 -1.83
N SER A 347 -4.32 13.05 -2.42
CA SER A 347 -4.10 14.50 -2.46
C SER A 347 -4.69 15.16 -3.71
N GLU A 348 -5.21 14.37 -4.64
CA GLU A 348 -5.68 14.81 -5.96
C GLU A 348 -4.67 15.74 -6.66
N LEU A 349 -3.40 15.38 -6.70
CA LEU A 349 -2.32 16.27 -7.19
C LEU A 349 -2.08 16.19 -8.71
N TRP A 350 -2.65 15.18 -9.38
CA TRP A 350 -2.46 14.94 -10.80
C TRP A 350 -3.45 15.76 -11.63
N TYR A 351 -2.97 16.33 -12.73
CA TYR A 351 -3.80 17.05 -13.70
C TYR A 351 -3.32 16.78 -15.13
N VAL A 352 -4.21 17.04 -16.09
CA VAL A 352 -3.87 17.08 -17.51
C VAL A 352 -3.58 18.54 -17.86
N PRO A 353 -2.38 18.87 -18.38
CA PRO A 353 -2.08 20.22 -18.83
C PRO A 353 -3.12 20.73 -19.82
N THR A 354 -3.58 21.96 -19.61
CA THR A 354 -4.59 22.62 -20.46
C THR A 354 -3.97 23.46 -21.56
N ASP A 355 -2.69 23.84 -21.41
CA ASP A 355 -1.93 24.57 -22.43
C ASP A 355 -1.66 23.67 -23.64
N PRO A 356 -2.17 24.00 -24.84
CA PRO A 356 -1.92 23.21 -26.05
C PRO A 356 -0.45 23.09 -26.44
N GLU A 357 0.40 24.02 -25.98
CA GLU A 357 1.84 24.01 -26.24
C GLU A 357 2.61 23.11 -25.27
N ASP A 358 1.97 22.63 -24.19
CA ASP A 358 2.58 21.69 -23.26
C ASP A 358 2.53 20.26 -23.83
N PRO A 359 3.67 19.66 -24.19
CA PRO A 359 3.69 18.31 -24.77
C PRO A 359 3.40 17.21 -23.73
N ARG A 360 3.30 17.54 -22.44
CA ARG A 360 3.09 16.57 -21.37
C ARG A 360 1.65 16.06 -21.37
N LYS A 361 1.49 14.74 -21.36
CA LYS A 361 0.17 14.10 -21.25
C LYS A 361 -0.42 14.18 -19.84
N ILE A 362 0.44 14.17 -18.82
CA ILE A 362 0.09 14.32 -17.41
C ILE A 362 1.10 15.24 -16.73
N ALA A 363 0.63 15.98 -15.74
CA ALA A 363 1.45 16.79 -14.86
C ALA A 363 0.94 16.68 -13.42
N PHE A 364 1.67 17.28 -12.48
CA PHE A 364 1.37 17.19 -11.07
C PHE A 364 1.81 18.42 -10.29
N ALA A 365 1.11 18.71 -9.18
CA ALA A 365 1.53 19.67 -8.17
C ALA A 365 2.29 18.94 -7.06
N GLU A 366 3.63 18.97 -7.13
CA GLU A 366 4.49 18.22 -6.20
C GLU A 366 4.33 18.65 -4.75
N ASP A 367 4.01 19.93 -4.51
CA ASP A 367 3.76 20.49 -3.17
C ASP A 367 2.64 19.77 -2.42
N PHE A 368 1.74 19.07 -3.12
CA PHE A 368 0.67 18.28 -2.50
C PHE A 368 1.00 16.79 -2.33
N CYS A 369 2.16 16.35 -2.81
CA CYS A 369 2.61 14.97 -2.69
C CYS A 369 3.04 14.66 -1.26
N MET A 370 2.59 13.52 -0.74
CA MET A 370 3.07 12.93 0.52
C MET A 370 4.06 11.77 0.29
N TYR A 371 4.44 11.52 -0.97
CA TYR A 371 5.39 10.47 -1.37
C TYR A 371 4.99 9.04 -0.96
N CYS A 372 3.68 8.73 -0.93
CA CYS A 372 3.18 7.41 -0.57
C CYS A 372 3.54 6.33 -1.61
N GLY A 373 3.56 6.66 -2.90
CA GLY A 373 3.91 5.74 -3.99
C GLY A 373 2.73 5.00 -4.64
N ALA A 374 1.48 5.28 -4.26
CA ALA A 374 0.29 4.66 -4.87
C ALA A 374 0.23 4.80 -6.40
N CYS A 375 0.53 6.00 -6.92
CA CYS A 375 0.59 6.27 -8.35
C CYS A 375 1.64 5.43 -9.09
N VAL A 376 2.75 5.07 -8.45
CA VAL A 376 3.78 4.19 -9.02
C VAL A 376 3.21 2.79 -9.22
N LYS A 377 2.52 2.26 -8.21
CA LYS A 377 1.94 0.91 -8.27
C LYS A 377 0.75 0.81 -9.23
N ALA A 378 -0.04 1.88 -9.35
CA ALA A 378 -1.18 1.96 -10.26
C ALA A 378 -0.78 2.13 -11.74
N CYS A 379 0.46 2.55 -12.04
CA CYS A 379 0.88 2.82 -13.40
C CYS A 379 1.33 1.54 -14.13
N HIS A 380 0.53 1.04 -15.08
CA HIS A 380 0.88 -0.14 -15.90
C HIS A 380 2.06 0.10 -16.86
N LEU A 381 2.40 1.36 -17.12
CA LEU A 381 3.54 1.75 -17.96
C LEU A 381 4.81 2.00 -17.14
N ALA A 382 4.75 1.93 -15.81
CA ALA A 382 5.84 2.33 -14.92
C ALA A 382 6.42 3.72 -15.29
N ALA A 383 5.55 4.68 -15.61
CA ALA A 383 5.95 6.02 -16.05
C ALA A 383 6.16 7.01 -14.88
N ILE A 384 5.88 6.59 -13.65
CA ILE A 384 5.89 7.43 -12.45
C ILE A 384 6.92 6.86 -11.48
N LYS A 385 7.72 7.73 -10.88
CA LYS A 385 8.72 7.37 -9.89
C LYS A 385 8.60 8.27 -8.66
N VAL A 386 8.59 7.65 -7.48
CA VAL A 386 8.64 8.32 -6.18
C VAL A 386 9.92 7.91 -5.47
N GLU A 387 10.70 8.89 -5.04
CA GLU A 387 11.91 8.70 -4.24
C GLU A 387 11.70 9.37 -2.89
N ARG A 388 12.01 8.69 -1.78
CA ARG A 388 11.86 9.24 -0.43
C ARG A 388 13.23 9.59 0.13
N THR A 389 13.42 10.83 0.53
CA THR A 389 14.66 11.32 1.14
C THR A 389 14.62 11.22 2.65
N ASP A 390 13.45 11.45 3.25
CA ASP A 390 13.29 11.39 4.69
C ASP A 390 11.90 10.87 5.10
N VAL A 391 11.81 10.37 6.33
CA VAL A 391 10.57 9.85 6.94
C VAL A 391 10.49 10.41 8.35
N HIS A 392 9.52 11.26 8.62
CA HIS A 392 9.33 11.86 9.93
C HIS A 392 8.58 10.89 10.84
N HIS A 393 9.20 10.48 11.94
CA HIS A 393 8.63 9.51 12.87
C HIS A 393 8.98 9.86 14.32
N THR A 394 8.14 9.42 15.25
CA THR A 394 8.41 9.52 16.69
C THR A 394 9.65 8.72 17.08
N GLU A 395 10.26 9.03 18.23
CA GLU A 395 11.42 8.28 18.73
C GLU A 395 11.18 6.76 18.74
N ILE A 396 12.19 5.98 18.35
CA ILE A 396 12.15 4.52 18.37
C ILE A 396 12.71 4.06 19.72
N PRO A 397 11.85 3.60 20.65
CA PRO A 397 12.30 3.21 21.98
C PRO A 397 13.12 1.93 21.93
N ASP A 398 14.00 1.76 22.92
CA ASP A 398 14.84 0.58 23.05
C ASP A 398 14.01 -0.61 23.54
N THR A 399 13.40 -1.31 22.58
CA THR A 399 12.55 -2.49 22.76
C THR A 399 13.12 -3.66 21.97
N PRO A 400 12.71 -4.92 22.25
CA PRO A 400 13.12 -6.07 21.42
C PRO A 400 12.84 -5.92 19.92
N TRP A 401 11.86 -5.09 19.55
CA TRP A 401 11.48 -4.80 18.17
C TRP A 401 12.17 -3.56 17.57
N ALA A 402 13.02 -2.85 18.32
CA ALA A 402 13.62 -1.59 17.88
C ALA A 402 14.44 -1.74 16.59
N SER A 403 15.18 -2.84 16.44
CA SER A 403 15.94 -3.13 15.20
C SER A 403 15.02 -3.28 13.99
N GLN A 404 13.86 -3.92 14.18
CA GLN A 404 12.86 -4.13 13.14
C GLN A 404 12.15 -2.83 12.77
N TRP A 405 11.89 -1.94 13.75
CA TRP A 405 11.35 -0.60 13.48
C TRP A 405 12.33 0.28 12.70
N ARG A 406 13.61 0.29 13.09
CA ARG A 406 14.65 1.03 12.35
C ARG A 406 14.78 0.53 10.92
N ASP A 407 14.82 -0.79 10.73
CA ASP A 407 14.89 -1.38 9.39
C ASP A 407 13.62 -1.11 8.57
N ALA A 408 12.44 -1.13 9.19
CA ALA A 408 11.18 -0.77 8.52
C ALA A 408 11.21 0.65 7.97
N ILE A 409 11.58 1.62 8.80
CA ILE A 409 11.58 3.02 8.43
C ILE A 409 12.67 3.31 7.40
N GLU A 410 13.88 2.75 7.59
CA GLU A 410 14.97 2.91 6.61
C GLU A 410 14.66 2.21 5.26
N SER A 411 13.88 1.12 5.28
CA SER A 411 13.44 0.46 4.05
C SER A 411 12.52 1.34 3.19
N LEU A 412 11.80 2.30 3.78
CA LEU A 412 10.97 3.24 3.02
C LEU A 412 11.81 4.19 2.17
N LYS A 413 13.02 4.51 2.62
CA LYS A 413 14.00 5.34 1.89
C LYS A 413 14.79 4.52 0.88
N THR A 414 15.26 3.35 1.29
CA THR A 414 16.18 2.52 0.48
C THR A 414 15.47 1.57 -0.48
N GLY A 415 14.19 1.26 -0.26
CA GLY A 415 13.44 0.23 -0.97
C GLY A 415 13.87 -1.21 -0.61
N VAL A 416 14.77 -1.39 0.37
CA VAL A 416 15.34 -2.68 0.74
C VAL A 416 15.01 -2.99 2.19
N ARG A 417 14.27 -4.08 2.40
CA ARG A 417 13.97 -4.59 3.73
C ARG A 417 14.92 -5.72 4.10
N LYS A 418 15.63 -5.60 5.22
CA LYS A 418 16.43 -6.73 5.74
C LYS A 418 15.46 -7.71 6.37
N GLY A 419 15.38 -8.91 5.81
CA GLY A 419 14.52 -9.95 6.37
C GLY A 419 14.87 -10.23 7.82
N VAL A 420 13.89 -10.70 8.58
CA VAL A 420 14.17 -11.25 9.92
C VAL A 420 15.03 -12.49 9.72
N ASP A 421 16.13 -12.60 10.47
CA ASP A 421 16.93 -13.82 10.47
C ASP A 421 16.07 -14.97 11.02
N ARG A 422 15.72 -15.91 10.14
CA ARG A 422 14.95 -17.12 10.46
C ARG A 422 15.87 -18.32 10.66
N ALA A 423 17.19 -18.13 10.67
CA ALA A 423 18.13 -19.22 10.89
C ALA A 423 17.94 -19.80 12.29
N VAL A 424 17.45 -21.03 12.34
CA VAL A 424 17.47 -21.84 13.55
C VAL A 424 18.75 -22.65 13.49
N PHE A 425 19.63 -22.47 14.49
CA PHE A 425 20.75 -23.38 14.69
C PHE A 425 20.17 -24.74 15.08
N ARG A 426 20.06 -25.65 14.11
CA ARG A 426 19.85 -27.07 14.41
C ARG A 426 21.22 -27.70 14.57
N GLU A 427 21.49 -28.21 15.77
CA GLU A 427 22.52 -29.21 15.94
C GLU A 427 22.06 -30.48 15.24
N THR A 428 22.33 -30.59 13.94
CA THR A 428 22.36 -31.90 13.30
C THR A 428 23.57 -32.63 13.87
N GLU A 429 23.35 -33.80 14.46
CA GLU A 429 24.43 -34.77 14.61
C GLU A 429 25.08 -34.88 13.24
N THR A 430 26.34 -34.48 13.16
CA THR A 430 27.13 -34.76 11.98
C THR A 430 27.19 -36.28 11.94
N LEU A 431 26.36 -36.91 11.09
CA LEU A 431 26.54 -38.30 10.72
C LEU A 431 28.00 -38.39 10.33
N LYS A 432 28.81 -39.02 11.19
CA LYS A 432 30.24 -39.20 10.93
C LYS A 432 30.29 -39.77 9.54
N ALA A 433 30.86 -39.01 8.60
CA ALA A 433 30.97 -39.44 7.22
C ALA A 433 31.48 -40.88 7.28
N GLN A 434 30.65 -41.84 6.86
CA GLN A 434 31.09 -43.22 6.77
C GLN A 434 32.34 -43.12 5.90
N LYS A 435 33.50 -43.45 6.48
CA LYS A 435 34.75 -43.43 5.73
C LYS A 435 34.46 -44.28 4.50
N PHE A 436 34.42 -43.65 3.34
CA PHE A 436 34.29 -44.35 2.08
C PHE A 436 35.50 -45.28 2.06
N THR A 437 35.29 -46.56 2.34
CA THR A 437 36.33 -47.57 2.21
C THR A 437 36.61 -47.61 0.73
N GLY A 438 37.68 -46.92 0.35
CA GLY A 438 38.00 -46.63 -1.04
C GLY A 438 37.85 -47.90 -1.87
N ILE A 439 37.08 -47.80 -2.95
CA ILE A 439 37.25 -48.74 -4.05
C ILE A 439 38.69 -48.49 -4.51
N GLU A 440 39.58 -49.45 -4.28
CA GLU A 440 40.91 -49.40 -4.87
C GLU A 440 40.70 -49.35 -6.39
N PRO A 441 41.16 -48.29 -7.09
CA PRO A 441 41.06 -48.24 -8.53
C PRO A 441 41.74 -49.49 -9.09
N PRO A 442 41.13 -50.19 -10.06
CA PRO A 442 41.69 -51.41 -10.60
C PRO A 442 43.13 -51.14 -11.07
N CYS A 443 44.05 -52.02 -10.70
CA CYS A 443 45.46 -51.91 -11.07
C CYS A 443 45.56 -51.78 -12.60
N THR A 444 46.01 -50.62 -13.07
CA THR A 444 46.20 -50.37 -14.50
C THR A 444 47.52 -51.00 -14.94
N ASP A 445 47.44 -52.01 -15.80
CA ASP A 445 48.62 -52.57 -16.46
C ASP A 445 49.23 -51.52 -17.40
N GLU A 446 50.42 -51.03 -17.03
CA GLU A 446 51.15 -49.99 -17.75
C GLU A 446 51.53 -50.42 -19.18
N GLU A 447 51.76 -51.72 -19.42
CA GLU A 447 52.04 -52.22 -20.78
C GLU A 447 50.80 -52.18 -21.65
N ALA A 448 49.64 -52.54 -21.10
CA ALA A 448 48.35 -52.46 -21.80
C ALA A 448 47.98 -51.00 -22.12
N LEU A 449 48.21 -50.08 -21.19
CA LEU A 449 48.02 -48.64 -21.40
C LEU A 449 48.95 -48.11 -22.51
N ALA A 450 50.23 -48.48 -22.51
CA ALA A 450 51.16 -48.09 -23.55
C ALA A 450 50.75 -48.63 -24.93
N ALA A 451 50.25 -49.87 -25.00
CA ALA A 451 49.77 -50.48 -26.24
C ALA A 451 48.49 -49.79 -26.78
N VAL A 452 47.57 -49.41 -25.89
CA VAL A 452 46.37 -48.65 -26.27
C VAL A 452 46.74 -47.23 -26.70
N GLN A 453 47.63 -46.56 -25.98
CA GLN A 453 48.09 -45.22 -26.31
C GLN A 453 48.80 -45.18 -27.67
N ALA A 454 49.66 -46.16 -27.97
CA ALA A 454 50.30 -46.29 -29.26
C ALA A 454 49.30 -46.47 -30.42
N LYS A 455 48.22 -47.25 -30.19
CA LYS A 455 47.12 -47.37 -31.16
C LYS A 455 46.39 -46.04 -31.32
N ILE A 456 46.04 -45.35 -30.24
CA ILE A 456 45.38 -44.04 -30.30
C ILE A 456 46.26 -43.06 -31.08
N ASP A 457 47.55 -42.96 -30.74
CA ASP A 457 48.50 -42.05 -31.40
C ASP A 457 48.62 -42.31 -32.90
N SER A 458 48.56 -43.58 -33.34
CA SER A 458 48.51 -43.92 -34.76
C SER A 458 47.23 -43.44 -35.48
N LEU A 459 46.11 -43.33 -34.77
CA LEU A 459 44.82 -42.90 -35.30
C LEU A 459 44.64 -41.36 -35.23
N MET A 460 45.31 -40.70 -34.28
CA MET A 460 45.16 -39.27 -34.01
C MET A 460 45.39 -38.35 -35.22
N PRO A 461 46.36 -38.57 -36.12
CA PRO A 461 46.54 -37.73 -37.31
C PRO A 461 45.35 -37.79 -38.27
N ALA A 462 44.74 -38.97 -38.44
CA ALA A 462 43.56 -39.15 -39.26
C ALA A 462 42.33 -38.48 -38.62
N LEU A 463 42.12 -38.68 -37.31
CA LEU A 463 41.03 -38.09 -36.53
C LEU A 463 41.15 -36.57 -36.35
N LYS A 464 42.37 -36.02 -36.37
CA LYS A 464 42.60 -34.56 -36.33
C LYS A 464 42.30 -33.85 -37.65
N SER A 465 42.07 -34.59 -38.74
CA SER A 465 41.73 -33.98 -40.01
C SER A 465 40.34 -33.36 -39.99
N ALA A 466 40.26 -32.06 -40.32
CA ALA A 466 38.99 -31.34 -40.45
C ALA A 466 37.99 -32.03 -41.40
N LYS A 467 38.47 -32.66 -42.48
CA LYS A 467 37.63 -33.38 -43.44
C LYS A 467 37.02 -34.66 -42.84
N VAL A 468 37.78 -35.37 -42.02
CA VAL A 468 37.32 -36.60 -41.33
C VAL A 468 36.35 -36.25 -40.21
N ARG A 469 36.64 -35.22 -39.40
CA ARG A 469 35.69 -34.76 -38.36
C ARG A 469 34.36 -34.32 -38.94
N LYS A 470 34.37 -33.55 -40.03
CA LYS A 470 33.15 -33.15 -40.72
C LYS A 470 32.34 -34.36 -41.18
N LEU A 471 32.99 -35.41 -41.69
CA LEU A 471 32.34 -36.67 -42.07
C LEU A 471 31.70 -37.39 -40.88
N TRP A 472 32.34 -37.40 -39.70
CA TRP A 472 31.75 -37.96 -38.47
C TRP A 472 30.51 -37.20 -37.99
N GLU A 473 30.40 -35.90 -38.29
CA GLU A 473 29.25 -35.08 -37.92
C GLU A 473 28.11 -35.12 -38.95
N THR A 474 28.40 -35.38 -40.23
CA THR A 474 27.42 -35.24 -41.32
C THR A 474 27.02 -36.54 -42.03
N ASP A 475 27.69 -37.66 -41.77
CA ASP A 475 27.51 -38.94 -42.50
C ASP A 475 27.44 -40.14 -41.52
N SER A 476 27.19 -41.34 -42.04
CA SER A 476 27.06 -42.54 -41.21
C SER A 476 28.41 -42.98 -40.59
N PRO A 477 28.38 -43.63 -39.40
CA PRO A 477 29.59 -44.10 -38.71
C PRO A 477 30.45 -45.05 -39.56
N GLU A 478 29.81 -45.85 -40.43
CA GLU A 478 30.46 -46.81 -41.32
C GLU A 478 31.29 -46.09 -42.39
N ASN A 479 30.73 -45.02 -42.98
CA ASN A 479 31.40 -44.20 -43.99
C ASN A 479 32.55 -43.40 -43.37
N ALA A 480 32.34 -42.86 -42.16
CA ALA A 480 33.38 -42.13 -41.44
C ALA A 480 34.56 -43.05 -41.03
N ALA A 481 34.27 -44.28 -40.58
CA ALA A 481 35.30 -45.27 -40.28
C ALA A 481 36.09 -45.70 -41.53
N ALA A 482 35.44 -45.88 -42.68
CA ALA A 482 36.12 -46.18 -43.95
C ALA A 482 37.05 -45.03 -44.39
N ALA A 483 36.63 -43.78 -44.20
CA ALA A 483 37.43 -42.60 -44.50
C ALA A 483 38.65 -42.46 -43.58
N VAL A 484 38.50 -42.79 -42.28
CA VAL A 484 39.62 -42.87 -41.31
C VAL A 484 40.61 -43.95 -41.75
N LYS A 485 40.14 -45.15 -42.08
CA LYS A 485 40.99 -46.28 -42.50
C LYS A 485 41.79 -45.96 -43.77
N LYS A 486 41.13 -45.39 -44.79
CA LYS A 486 41.78 -44.96 -46.03
C LYS A 486 42.88 -43.92 -45.79
N LYS A 487 42.77 -43.13 -44.72
CA LYS A 487 43.73 -42.09 -44.36
C LYS A 487 44.91 -42.57 -43.50
N ILE A 488 44.75 -43.71 -42.84
CA ILE A 488 45.81 -44.36 -42.08
C ILE A 488 46.69 -45.20 -43.03
N GLU A 489 46.11 -45.72 -44.10
CA GLU A 489 46.79 -46.51 -45.15
C GLU A 489 47.44 -45.65 -46.26
N SER A 490 47.20 -44.32 -46.27
CA SER A 490 47.72 -43.34 -47.23
C SER A 490 48.78 -42.44 -46.63
#